data_AF-A0A953WZW1-F1
#
_entry.id   AF-A0A953WZW1-F1
#
_cell.length_a   1.000
_cell.length_b   1.000
_cell.length_c   1.000
_cell.angle_alpha   90.00
_cell.angle_beta   90.00
_cell.angle_gamma   90.00
#
_symmetry.space_group_name_H-M   'P 1'
#
loop_
_entity.id
_entity.type
_entity.pdbx_description
1 polymer ?
#
loop_
_entity_poly.entity_id
_entity_poly.type
_entity_poly.pdbx_seq_one_letter_code
_entity_poly.pdbx_strand_id
1 'polypeptide(L)'
;MTALPALAERPILTSEDKSIAAFLDGPGCADTVKTIFRAKKADAFASGNLTAGRLMNNITALVSKSCPSVTLVRTTGIVDNRKVYSGVADAETGWEIVEYGLRNSGGFIASSHSVGDTPDLPDYLASSSYTAFGDVVELAAASPFLCTNYDAASETCTLITTFENASASGATMVTRQLIDDDGAVGTVTLSGVTEDGLWCGNPQEASVVAGGGKLAEGSKSKSAMEEMLLERVQDAGEKVCVGYAMSDGKLTTTQFDGGGFQLFSAMEISPQTSASALRRD
;
A
#
# COMPACT_ATOMS: atom_id res chain seq x y z
N MET A 1 22.20 12.78 1.44
CA MET A 1 21.34 12.63 2.64
C MET A 1 21.35 13.94 3.41
N THR A 2 20.34 14.78 3.19
CA THR A 2 20.20 16.06 3.89
C THR A 2 19.37 15.79 5.15
N ALA A 3 19.96 15.96 6.32
CA ALA A 3 19.26 15.82 7.59
C ALA A 3 18.07 16.80 7.62
N LEU A 4 16.86 16.28 7.85
CA LEU A 4 15.65 17.09 8.04
C LEU A 4 15.86 18.06 9.23
N PRO A 5 15.70 19.38 9.05
CA PRO A 5 16.01 20.35 10.09
C PRO A 5 15.00 20.28 11.26
N ALA A 6 15.55 20.41 12.46
CA ALA A 6 14.95 20.20 13.77
C ALA A 6 13.92 21.28 14.22
N LEU A 7 12.86 21.51 13.44
CA LEU A 7 11.65 22.22 13.90
C LEU A 7 10.49 21.27 14.23
N ALA A 8 10.70 19.96 14.08
CA ALA A 8 9.70 18.89 14.21
C ALA A 8 9.58 18.26 15.63
N GLU A 9 9.97 18.94 16.71
CA GLU A 9 10.09 18.27 18.02
C GLU A 9 8.82 18.29 18.89
N ARG A 10 7.88 19.21 18.64
CA ARG A 10 6.62 19.24 19.42
C ARG A 10 5.46 18.75 18.59
N PRO A 11 4.72 17.74 19.08
CA PRO A 11 3.50 17.33 18.40
C PRO A 11 2.47 18.45 18.45
N ILE A 12 1.79 18.69 17.33
CA ILE A 12 0.65 19.61 17.27
C ILE A 12 -0.59 19.00 17.92
N LEU A 13 -0.68 17.66 17.89
CA LEU A 13 -1.75 16.90 18.50
C LEU A 13 -1.24 15.49 18.81
N THR A 14 -1.82 14.86 19.81
CA THR A 14 -1.58 13.46 20.12
C THR A 14 -2.94 12.77 20.25
N SER A 15 -3.01 11.53 19.79
CA SER A 15 -4.17 10.65 20.01
C SER A 15 -4.50 10.52 21.51
N GLU A 16 -5.76 10.24 21.82
CA GLU A 16 -6.25 10.13 23.20
C GLU A 16 -5.52 9.05 24.00
N ASP A 17 -5.21 7.92 23.35
CA ASP A 17 -4.47 6.79 23.93
C ASP A 17 -2.94 7.01 23.92
N LYS A 18 -2.47 8.12 23.36
CA LYS A 18 -1.05 8.49 23.19
C LYS A 18 -0.23 7.52 22.34
N SER A 19 -0.88 6.70 21.51
CA SER A 19 -0.21 5.74 20.62
C SER A 19 0.38 6.41 19.37
N ILE A 20 -0.26 7.47 18.87
CA ILE A 20 0.15 8.28 17.71
C ILE A 20 0.29 9.75 18.10
N ALA A 21 1.39 10.37 17.67
CA ALA A 21 1.62 11.80 17.75
C ALA A 21 1.70 12.43 16.35
N ALA A 22 1.05 13.56 16.13
CA ALA A 22 1.05 14.29 14.86
C ALA A 22 1.97 15.50 14.91
N PHE A 23 2.74 15.70 13.84
CA PHE A 23 3.70 16.77 13.68
C PHE A 23 3.44 17.49 12.36
N LEU A 24 3.69 18.80 12.30
CA LEU A 24 3.69 19.51 11.02
C LEU A 24 4.96 19.17 10.24
N ASP A 25 4.79 18.98 8.94
CA ASP A 25 5.87 18.84 7.96
C ASP A 25 5.90 20.09 7.06
N GLY A 26 6.42 21.18 7.63
CA GLY A 26 6.44 22.49 6.98
C GLY A 26 5.42 23.49 7.57
N PRO A 27 5.02 24.52 6.80
CA PRO A 27 4.15 25.59 7.29
C PRO A 27 2.72 25.10 7.63
N GLY A 28 2.20 25.54 8.78
CA GLY A 28 0.87 25.12 9.27
C GLY A 28 -0.35 25.74 8.57
N CYS A 29 -0.18 26.81 7.77
CA CYS A 29 -1.27 27.47 7.02
C CYS A 29 -0.91 27.69 5.53
N ALA A 30 -0.27 26.71 4.88
CA ALA A 30 -0.08 26.72 3.42
C ALA A 30 -1.30 26.15 2.68
N ASP A 31 -1.45 26.38 1.38
CA ASP A 31 -2.56 25.83 0.56
C ASP A 31 -2.75 24.31 0.76
N THR A 32 -1.64 23.60 0.98
CA THR A 32 -1.59 22.22 1.46
C THR A 32 -0.85 22.15 2.80
N VAL A 33 -1.53 21.64 3.83
CA VAL A 33 -0.90 21.31 5.11
C VAL A 33 -0.46 19.86 5.09
N LYS A 34 0.82 19.64 5.35
CA LYS A 34 1.42 18.30 5.44
C LYS A 34 1.65 17.95 6.90
N THR A 35 1.26 16.76 7.31
CA THR A 35 1.52 16.25 8.65
C THR A 35 2.19 14.89 8.63
N ILE A 36 2.97 14.61 9.67
CA ILE A 36 3.58 13.31 9.92
C ILE A 36 2.98 12.74 11.19
N PHE A 37 2.38 11.56 11.12
CA PHE A 37 1.96 10.79 12.28
C PHE A 37 3.09 9.86 12.67
N ARG A 38 3.55 9.88 13.92
CA ARG A 38 4.57 8.95 14.42
C ARG A 38 3.95 8.06 15.48
N ALA A 39 4.15 6.76 15.33
CA ALA A 39 3.83 5.77 16.36
C ALA A 39 5.03 4.86 16.62
N LYS A 40 5.06 4.26 17.81
CA LYS A 40 6.08 3.26 18.18
C LYS A 40 5.78 1.87 17.63
N LYS A 41 4.52 1.63 17.27
CA LYS A 41 4.04 0.33 16.84
C LYS A 41 3.08 0.49 15.67
N ALA A 42 3.12 -0.48 14.78
CA ALA A 42 2.27 -0.55 13.60
C ALA A 42 0.79 -0.64 14.01
N ASP A 43 0.43 -1.41 15.03
CA ASP A 43 -0.95 -1.59 15.53
C ASP A 43 -1.73 -0.29 15.78
N ALA A 44 -1.05 0.83 16.08
CA ALA A 44 -1.67 2.14 16.21
C ALA A 44 -2.36 2.63 14.90
N PHE A 45 -1.87 2.20 13.74
CA PHE A 45 -2.43 2.50 12.42
C PHE A 45 -3.37 1.39 11.90
N ALA A 46 -3.71 0.40 12.73
CA ALA A 46 -4.68 -0.63 12.37
C ALA A 46 -6.12 -0.10 12.49
N SER A 47 -6.97 -0.47 11.53
CA SER A 47 -8.35 0.04 11.42
C SER A 47 -9.26 -0.35 12.59
N GLY A 48 -8.99 -1.44 13.31
CA GLY A 48 -9.81 -1.88 14.43
C GLY A 48 -9.90 -0.87 15.58
N ASN A 49 -8.91 0.04 15.69
CA ASN A 49 -8.86 1.05 16.73
C ASN A 49 -9.29 2.45 16.25
N LEU A 50 -9.37 2.68 14.92
CA LEU A 50 -9.69 3.97 14.27
C LEU A 50 -8.84 5.16 14.76
N THR A 51 -7.72 4.92 15.45
CA THR A 51 -6.95 5.98 16.12
C THR A 51 -6.35 6.98 15.13
N ALA A 52 -5.76 6.47 14.03
CA ALA A 52 -5.20 7.32 12.97
C ALA A 52 -6.27 8.18 12.29
N GLY A 53 -7.40 7.58 11.89
CA GLY A 53 -8.50 8.32 11.26
C GLY A 53 -9.13 9.37 12.17
N ARG A 54 -9.31 9.08 13.47
CA ARG A 54 -9.77 10.07 14.45
C ARG A 54 -8.77 11.21 14.61
N LEU A 55 -7.47 10.90 14.65
CA LEU A 55 -6.43 11.93 14.75
C LEU A 55 -6.41 12.81 13.49
N MET A 56 -6.55 12.21 12.31
CA MET A 56 -6.70 12.92 11.03
C MET A 56 -7.90 13.86 11.08
N ASN A 57 -9.06 13.38 11.53
CA ASN A 57 -10.26 14.21 11.66
C ASN A 57 -10.04 15.43 12.57
N ASN A 58 -9.40 15.23 13.72
CA ASN A 58 -9.10 16.34 14.63
C ASN A 58 -8.14 17.37 14.01
N ILE A 59 -7.17 16.94 13.20
CA ILE A 59 -6.25 17.84 12.50
C ILE A 59 -6.98 18.59 11.40
N THR A 60 -7.77 17.90 10.59
CA THR A 60 -8.58 18.54 9.54
C THR A 60 -9.53 19.58 10.13
N ALA A 61 -10.17 19.27 11.27
CA ALA A 61 -11.02 20.21 12.00
C ALA A 61 -10.24 21.40 12.59
N LEU A 62 -9.01 21.18 13.08
CA LEU A 62 -8.13 22.25 13.57
C LEU A 62 -7.69 23.16 12.43
N VAL A 63 -7.23 22.58 11.32
CA VAL A 63 -6.70 23.30 10.15
C VAL A 63 -7.80 24.11 9.47
N SER A 64 -8.95 23.49 9.18
CA SER A 64 -10.08 24.16 8.54
C SER A 64 -10.59 25.39 9.32
N LYS A 65 -10.52 25.35 10.66
CA LYS A 65 -10.89 26.48 11.53
C LYS A 65 -9.79 27.53 11.65
N SER A 66 -8.53 27.11 11.73
CA SER A 66 -7.40 27.99 12.06
C SER A 66 -6.77 28.64 10.83
N CYS A 67 -6.87 28.00 9.67
CA CYS A 67 -6.26 28.42 8.43
C CYS A 67 -7.29 28.30 7.27
N PRO A 68 -8.22 29.25 7.12
CA PRO A 68 -9.32 29.14 6.14
C PRO A 68 -8.89 29.09 4.66
N SER A 69 -7.64 29.46 4.35
CA SER A 69 -7.09 29.39 3.00
C SER A 69 -6.56 28.00 2.62
N VAL A 70 -6.43 27.09 3.59
CA VAL A 70 -5.97 25.73 3.32
C VAL A 70 -7.04 24.99 2.53
N THR A 71 -6.64 24.28 1.48
CA THR A 71 -7.55 23.49 0.65
C THR A 71 -7.30 21.99 0.75
N LEU A 72 -6.12 21.57 1.22
CA LEU A 72 -5.76 20.16 1.34
C LEU A 72 -5.00 19.91 2.65
N VAL A 73 -5.36 18.83 3.34
CA VAL A 73 -4.54 18.23 4.40
C VAL A 73 -4.07 16.87 3.91
N ARG A 74 -2.76 16.62 3.97
CA ARG A 74 -2.17 15.31 3.68
C ARG A 74 -1.33 14.82 4.85
N THR A 75 -1.38 13.52 5.11
CA THR A 75 -0.82 12.93 6.32
C THR A 75 -0.11 11.62 6.02
N THR A 76 1.17 11.55 6.37
CA THR A 76 1.96 10.33 6.28
C THR A 76 2.19 9.77 7.68
N GLY A 77 1.79 8.52 7.93
CA GLY A 77 2.08 7.84 9.18
C GLY A 77 3.34 7.00 9.10
N ILE A 78 4.17 7.10 10.13
CA ILE A 78 5.51 6.56 10.21
C ILE A 78 5.66 5.69 11.46
N VAL A 79 6.20 4.48 11.29
CA VAL A 79 6.66 3.58 12.35
C VAL A 79 8.07 3.12 12.00
N ASP A 80 9.03 3.26 12.90
CA ASP A 80 10.43 2.86 12.67
C ASP A 80 10.99 3.38 11.34
N ASN A 81 10.73 4.66 11.03
CA ASN A 81 11.07 5.35 9.77
C ASN A 81 10.37 4.82 8.50
N ARG A 82 9.29 4.06 8.63
CA ARG A 82 8.54 3.48 7.49
C ARG A 82 7.17 4.09 7.34
N LYS A 83 6.78 4.43 6.11
CA LYS A 83 5.43 4.92 5.79
C LYS A 83 4.43 3.76 5.85
N VAL A 84 3.52 3.78 6.82
CA VAL A 84 2.50 2.73 7.04
C VAL A 84 1.07 3.24 6.87
N TYR A 85 0.89 4.55 6.79
CA TYR A 85 -0.41 5.19 6.66
C TYR A 85 -0.33 6.39 5.71
N SER A 86 -1.34 6.53 4.88
CA SER A 86 -1.55 7.70 4.01
C SER A 86 -2.95 8.22 4.22
N GLY A 87 -3.14 9.50 4.51
CA GLY A 87 -4.47 10.11 4.64
C GLY A 87 -4.53 11.46 3.94
N VAL A 88 -5.65 11.74 3.27
CA VAL A 88 -5.92 13.02 2.60
C VAL A 88 -7.30 13.53 2.97
N ALA A 89 -7.45 14.85 3.04
CA ALA A 89 -8.74 15.52 3.20
C ALA A 89 -8.76 16.85 2.43
N ASP A 90 -9.80 17.08 1.64
CA ASP A 90 -9.91 18.22 0.72
C ASP A 90 -11.13 19.09 1.07
N ALA A 91 -10.92 20.40 1.17
CA ALA A 91 -11.96 21.39 1.45
C ALA A 91 -13.09 21.37 0.41
N GLU A 92 -12.77 21.13 -0.87
CA GLU A 92 -13.74 21.10 -1.98
C GLU A 92 -14.72 19.91 -1.85
N THR A 93 -14.25 18.83 -1.21
CA THR A 93 -15.06 17.66 -0.86
C THR A 93 -15.72 17.77 0.53
N GLY A 94 -15.71 18.96 1.15
CA GLY A 94 -16.26 19.13 2.49
C GLY A 94 -15.40 18.52 3.60
N TRP A 95 -14.08 18.43 3.37
CA TRP A 95 -13.10 17.84 4.29
C TRP A 95 -13.28 16.35 4.55
N GLU A 96 -13.87 15.62 3.59
CA GLU A 96 -13.96 14.17 3.65
C GLU A 96 -12.56 13.54 3.65
N ILE A 97 -12.37 12.55 4.52
CA ILE A 97 -11.09 11.87 4.71
C ILE A 97 -11.09 10.58 3.91
N VAL A 98 -10.05 10.41 3.10
CA VAL A 98 -9.69 9.13 2.49
C VAL A 98 -8.36 8.69 3.10
N GLU A 99 -8.35 7.48 3.65
CA GLU A 99 -7.18 6.94 4.36
C GLU A 99 -6.81 5.55 3.87
N TYR A 100 -5.52 5.26 3.90
CA TYR A 100 -4.90 4.00 3.55
C TYR A 100 -3.97 3.57 4.67
N GLY A 101 -4.42 2.66 5.55
CA GLY A 101 -3.69 2.19 6.74
C GLY A 101 -3.29 0.70 6.69
N LEU A 102 -2.87 0.14 7.83
CA LEU A 102 -2.36 -1.25 7.94
C LEU A 102 -3.42 -2.35 7.80
N ARG A 103 -4.70 -1.97 7.71
CA ARG A 103 -5.78 -2.89 7.30
C ARG A 103 -5.46 -3.57 5.97
N ASN A 104 -4.57 -2.96 5.20
CA ASN A 104 -4.25 -3.24 3.81
C ASN A 104 -2.78 -3.66 3.61
N SER A 105 -2.15 -4.22 4.65
CA SER A 105 -0.72 -4.56 4.72
C SER A 105 -0.19 -5.56 3.67
N GLY A 106 -0.96 -5.91 2.63
CA GLY A 106 -0.53 -6.84 1.59
C GLY A 106 -0.51 -6.36 0.14
N GLY A 107 -0.91 -5.14 -0.20
CA GLY A 107 -1.28 -4.89 -1.61
C GLY A 107 -0.21 -4.34 -2.52
N PHE A 108 0.10 -3.06 -2.37
CA PHE A 108 1.14 -2.47 -3.19
C PHE A 108 2.48 -2.90 -2.65
N ILE A 109 3.24 -3.63 -3.49
CA ILE A 109 4.66 -3.95 -3.37
C ILE A 109 5.14 -3.60 -1.98
N ALA A 110 5.02 -4.59 -1.09
CA ALA A 110 4.86 -4.38 0.33
C ALA A 110 5.86 -3.37 0.86
N SER A 111 5.37 -2.55 1.79
CA SER A 111 6.17 -1.65 2.61
C SER A 111 7.53 -2.28 2.87
N SER A 112 8.59 -1.56 2.49
CA SER A 112 10.00 -1.91 2.31
C SER A 112 10.74 -2.61 3.48
N HIS A 113 10.10 -3.56 4.15
CA HIS A 113 10.65 -4.21 5.31
C HIS A 113 11.13 -5.62 5.01
N SER A 114 12.45 -5.78 5.00
CA SER A 114 13.09 -7.06 5.26
C SER A 114 12.56 -7.69 6.56
N VAL A 115 11.87 -8.82 6.49
CA VAL A 115 11.32 -9.56 7.66
C VAL A 115 12.45 -10.25 8.47
N GLY A 116 13.71 -10.11 8.07
CA GLY A 116 14.87 -10.69 8.74
C GLY A 116 16.17 -9.89 8.58
N ASP A 117 17.20 -10.35 9.30
CA ASP A 117 18.58 -9.81 9.27
C ASP A 117 19.47 -10.49 8.21
N THR A 118 18.94 -11.51 7.52
CA THR A 118 19.62 -12.26 6.46
C THR A 118 18.76 -12.33 5.20
N PRO A 119 19.35 -12.35 4.00
CA PRO A 119 18.61 -12.59 2.77
C PRO A 119 17.93 -13.98 2.80
N ASP A 120 16.62 -14.00 2.65
CA ASP A 120 15.81 -15.23 2.66
C ASP A 120 15.70 -15.86 1.26
N LEU A 121 16.04 -15.11 0.22
CA LEU A 121 15.87 -15.52 -1.17
C LEU A 121 16.58 -16.85 -1.54
N PRO A 122 17.83 -17.13 -1.12
CA PRO A 122 18.48 -18.39 -1.44
C PRO A 122 17.74 -19.62 -0.87
N ASP A 123 17.29 -19.52 0.38
CA ASP A 123 16.53 -20.58 1.05
C ASP A 123 15.14 -20.75 0.42
N TYR A 124 14.52 -19.63 0.03
CA TYR A 124 13.25 -19.63 -0.70
C TYR A 124 13.35 -20.38 -2.04
N LEU A 125 14.37 -20.08 -2.84
CA LEU A 125 14.61 -20.73 -4.14
C LEU A 125 14.95 -22.22 -4.00
N ALA A 126 15.53 -22.63 -2.86
CA ALA A 126 15.82 -24.03 -2.57
C ALA A 126 14.60 -24.82 -2.05
N SER A 127 13.49 -24.15 -1.72
CA SER A 127 12.28 -24.79 -1.21
C SER A 127 11.66 -25.74 -2.24
N SER A 128 11.21 -26.91 -1.79
CA SER A 128 10.48 -27.86 -2.65
C SER A 128 9.10 -27.33 -3.10
N SER A 129 8.57 -26.29 -2.44
CA SER A 129 7.31 -25.64 -2.82
C SER A 129 7.49 -24.50 -3.82
N TYR A 130 8.72 -24.08 -4.12
CA TYR A 130 8.99 -23.01 -5.06
C TYR A 130 8.45 -23.35 -6.46
N THR A 131 7.84 -22.36 -7.11
CA THR A 131 7.28 -22.46 -8.45
C THR A 131 7.76 -21.26 -9.26
N ALA A 132 8.36 -21.52 -10.42
CA ALA A 132 8.86 -20.46 -11.29
C ALA A 132 7.69 -19.64 -11.88
N PHE A 133 7.91 -18.35 -12.10
CA PHE A 133 6.90 -17.43 -12.62
C PHE A 133 6.31 -17.89 -13.96
N GLY A 134 7.12 -18.47 -14.85
CA GLY A 134 6.63 -19.04 -16.11
C GLY A 134 5.53 -20.08 -15.90
N ASP A 135 5.72 -20.99 -14.95
CA ASP A 135 4.73 -22.01 -14.61
C ASP A 135 3.46 -21.39 -13.99
N VAL A 136 3.63 -20.34 -13.18
CA VAL A 136 2.50 -19.58 -12.61
C VAL A 136 1.66 -18.91 -13.69
N VAL A 137 2.30 -18.29 -14.68
CA VAL A 137 1.60 -17.66 -15.81
C VAL A 137 0.85 -18.70 -16.65
N GLU A 138 1.46 -19.86 -16.91
CA GLU A 138 0.78 -20.95 -17.62
C GLU A 138 -0.43 -21.48 -16.83
N LEU A 139 -0.30 -21.66 -15.52
CA LEU A 139 -1.41 -22.04 -14.64
C LEU A 139 -2.50 -20.96 -14.59
N ALA A 140 -2.10 -19.69 -14.58
CA ALA A 140 -3.00 -18.53 -14.59
C ALA A 140 -3.61 -18.25 -15.96
N ALA A 141 -3.21 -18.93 -17.04
CA ALA A 141 -3.87 -18.78 -18.35
C ALA A 141 -5.38 -19.11 -18.29
N ALA A 142 -5.81 -19.91 -17.30
CA ALA A 142 -7.21 -20.21 -17.02
C ALA A 142 -7.90 -19.22 -16.06
N SER A 143 -7.14 -18.36 -15.36
CA SER A 143 -7.67 -17.37 -14.42
C SER A 143 -6.84 -16.08 -14.41
N PRO A 144 -7.40 -14.94 -14.85
CA PRO A 144 -6.60 -13.75 -15.13
C PRO A 144 -6.13 -13.00 -13.87
N PHE A 145 -6.43 -13.50 -12.67
CA PHE A 145 -6.11 -12.77 -11.43
C PHE A 145 -5.78 -13.66 -10.22
N LEU A 146 -4.91 -13.15 -9.36
CA LEU A 146 -4.64 -13.64 -8.01
C LEU A 146 -5.45 -12.84 -7.00
N CYS A 147 -6.07 -13.54 -6.05
CA CYS A 147 -6.88 -12.96 -5.00
C CYS A 147 -6.22 -13.16 -3.64
N THR A 148 -5.85 -12.05 -3.01
CA THR A 148 -5.28 -12.04 -1.66
C THR A 148 -6.32 -11.50 -0.67
N ASN A 149 -6.32 -12.05 0.54
CA ASN A 149 -7.27 -11.70 1.60
C ASN A 149 -8.73 -11.84 1.14
N TYR A 150 -9.07 -13.02 0.64
CA TYR A 150 -10.46 -13.37 0.33
C TYR A 150 -11.30 -13.41 1.61
N ASP A 151 -12.33 -12.58 1.67
CA ASP A 151 -13.35 -12.66 2.71
C ASP A 151 -14.48 -13.56 2.20
N ALA A 152 -14.62 -14.73 2.83
CA ALA A 152 -15.67 -15.71 2.49
C ALA A 152 -17.08 -15.22 2.85
N ALA A 153 -17.24 -14.28 3.79
CA ALA A 153 -18.54 -13.76 4.18
C ALA A 153 -19.08 -12.74 3.17
N SER A 154 -18.21 -11.98 2.53
CA SER A 154 -18.57 -11.01 1.47
C SER A 154 -18.27 -11.50 0.05
N GLU A 155 -17.62 -12.67 -0.08
CA GLU A 155 -17.11 -13.22 -1.34
C GLU A 155 -16.20 -12.24 -2.11
N THR A 156 -15.43 -11.41 -1.39
CA THR A 156 -14.62 -10.34 -2.01
C THR A 156 -13.14 -10.46 -1.70
N CYS A 157 -12.30 -10.13 -2.68
CA CYS A 157 -10.87 -9.91 -2.51
C CYS A 157 -10.60 -8.44 -2.17
N THR A 158 -9.80 -8.15 -1.15
CA THR A 158 -9.34 -6.77 -0.89
C THR A 158 -8.12 -6.38 -1.74
N LEU A 159 -7.47 -7.38 -2.35
CA LEU A 159 -6.34 -7.24 -3.24
C LEU A 159 -6.49 -8.18 -4.43
N ILE A 160 -6.32 -7.64 -5.63
CA ILE A 160 -6.34 -8.40 -6.88
C ILE A 160 -5.08 -8.06 -7.67
N THR A 161 -4.34 -9.08 -8.10
CA THR A 161 -3.19 -8.91 -8.99
C THR A 161 -3.44 -9.61 -10.32
N THR A 162 -3.26 -8.91 -11.43
CA THR A 162 -3.35 -9.45 -12.79
C THR A 162 -2.02 -9.34 -13.51
N PHE A 163 -1.73 -10.29 -14.39
CA PHE A 163 -0.53 -10.27 -15.23
C PHE A 163 -0.92 -9.99 -16.68
N GLU A 164 -0.62 -8.79 -17.14
CA GLU A 164 -0.82 -8.36 -18.52
C GLU A 164 0.43 -8.65 -19.35
N ASN A 165 0.24 -8.96 -20.65
CA ASN A 165 1.32 -9.29 -21.58
C ASN A 165 2.26 -10.39 -21.04
N ALA A 166 1.70 -11.33 -20.26
CA ALA A 166 2.46 -12.29 -19.51
C ALA A 166 3.12 -13.35 -20.41
N SER A 167 4.36 -13.68 -20.08
CA SER A 167 5.17 -14.71 -20.71
C SER A 167 6.12 -15.30 -19.68
N ALA A 168 6.79 -16.41 -20.02
CA ALA A 168 7.85 -16.96 -19.18
C ALA A 168 9.05 -15.99 -18.96
N SER A 169 9.17 -14.93 -19.78
CA SER A 169 10.23 -13.92 -19.65
C SER A 169 9.85 -12.69 -18.84
N GLY A 170 8.57 -12.51 -18.50
CA GLY A 170 8.11 -11.31 -17.82
C GLY A 170 6.64 -10.99 -18.05
N ALA A 171 6.17 -9.96 -17.36
CA ALA A 171 4.79 -9.47 -17.43
C ALA A 171 4.70 -8.04 -16.93
N THR A 172 3.60 -7.37 -17.27
CA THR A 172 3.15 -6.18 -16.54
C THR A 172 2.21 -6.61 -15.43
N MET A 173 2.60 -6.38 -14.18
CA MET A 173 1.78 -6.64 -13.01
C MET A 173 0.88 -5.45 -12.74
N VAL A 174 -0.43 -5.68 -12.69
CA VAL A 174 -1.43 -4.69 -12.31
C VAL A 174 -2.07 -5.15 -11.01
N THR A 175 -1.84 -4.38 -9.94
CA THR A 175 -2.34 -4.69 -8.61
C THR A 175 -3.40 -3.67 -8.24
N ARG A 176 -4.57 -4.13 -7.82
CA ARG A 176 -5.71 -3.32 -7.41
C ARG A 176 -6.03 -3.59 -5.95
N GLN A 177 -6.18 -2.54 -5.16
CA GLN A 177 -6.40 -2.66 -3.72
C GLN A 177 -7.43 -1.67 -3.21
N LEU A 178 -8.29 -2.12 -2.30
CA LEU A 178 -9.20 -1.26 -1.56
C LEU A 178 -8.41 -0.30 -0.65
N ILE A 179 -8.62 0.99 -0.83
CA ILE A 179 -8.01 2.08 -0.04
C ILE A 179 -8.80 2.26 1.26
N ASP A 180 -10.11 2.50 1.14
CA ASP A 180 -11.01 2.78 2.26
C ASP A 180 -12.29 1.92 2.22
N ASP A 181 -13.07 1.98 3.31
CA ASP A 181 -14.33 1.24 3.43
C ASP A 181 -15.46 1.81 2.54
N ASP A 182 -15.28 3.01 1.99
CA ASP A 182 -16.23 3.69 1.11
C ASP A 182 -16.06 3.30 -0.37
N GLY A 183 -15.09 2.43 -0.68
CA GLY A 183 -14.90 1.88 -2.02
C GLY A 183 -13.86 2.60 -2.87
N ALA A 184 -13.02 3.45 -2.28
CA ALA A 184 -11.84 3.96 -2.96
C ALA A 184 -10.87 2.80 -3.27
N VAL A 185 -10.30 2.77 -4.47
CA VAL A 185 -9.40 1.73 -4.96
C VAL A 185 -8.16 2.39 -5.53
N GLY A 186 -7.00 1.89 -5.13
CA GLY A 186 -5.72 2.18 -5.76
C GLY A 186 -5.41 1.12 -6.80
N THR A 187 -4.74 1.50 -7.86
CA THR A 187 -4.19 0.60 -8.88
C THR A 187 -2.73 0.94 -9.10
N VAL A 188 -1.85 -0.04 -8.95
CA VAL A 188 -0.42 0.09 -9.27
C VAL A 188 -0.13 -0.79 -10.47
N THR A 189 0.52 -0.23 -11.46
CA THR A 189 0.99 -0.94 -12.65
C THR A 189 2.50 -0.86 -12.69
N LEU A 190 3.15 -2.03 -12.74
CA LEU A 190 4.60 -2.15 -12.83
C LEU A 190 4.97 -3.23 -13.85
N SER A 191 5.90 -2.91 -14.75
CA SER A 191 6.49 -3.90 -15.66
C SER A 191 7.67 -4.60 -15.01
N GLY A 192 7.84 -5.89 -15.34
CA GLY A 192 8.92 -6.69 -14.82
C GLY A 192 9.34 -7.82 -15.75
N VAL A 193 10.55 -8.31 -15.51
CA VAL A 193 11.18 -9.42 -16.22
C VAL A 193 11.34 -10.61 -15.29
N THR A 194 11.58 -11.79 -15.83
CA THR A 194 11.86 -12.99 -15.03
C THR A 194 13.36 -13.12 -14.76
N GLU A 195 13.75 -13.24 -13.50
CA GLU A 195 15.12 -13.49 -13.05
C GLU A 195 15.11 -14.62 -12.03
N ASP A 196 15.93 -15.66 -12.21
CA ASP A 196 15.93 -16.86 -11.36
C ASP A 196 14.52 -17.43 -11.08
N GLY A 197 13.66 -17.34 -12.10
CA GLY A 197 12.25 -17.74 -12.07
C GLY A 197 11.35 -16.89 -11.16
N LEU A 198 11.82 -15.77 -10.60
CA LEU A 198 11.02 -14.74 -9.93
C LEU A 198 10.56 -13.70 -10.95
N TRP A 199 9.42 -13.06 -10.73
CA TRP A 199 9.08 -11.82 -11.46
C TRP A 199 9.76 -10.64 -10.77
N CYS A 200 10.59 -9.86 -11.46
CA CYS A 200 11.30 -8.72 -10.89
C CYS A 200 11.01 -7.43 -11.66
N GLY A 201 10.65 -6.37 -10.96
CA GLY A 201 10.38 -5.05 -11.52
C GLY A 201 11.10 -3.93 -10.76
N ASN A 202 11.16 -2.75 -11.36
CA ASN A 202 11.73 -1.55 -10.75
C ASN A 202 10.61 -0.64 -10.19
N PRO A 203 10.39 -0.58 -8.87
CA PRO A 203 9.34 0.26 -8.28
C PRO A 203 9.41 1.74 -8.66
N GLN A 204 10.57 2.25 -9.08
CA GLN A 204 10.72 3.62 -9.56
C GLN A 204 9.98 3.90 -10.87
N GLU A 205 9.69 2.86 -11.65
CA GLU A 205 8.98 2.92 -12.94
C GLU A 205 7.48 2.62 -12.80
N ALA A 206 7.00 2.42 -11.58
CA ALA A 206 5.58 2.17 -11.34
C ALA A 206 4.71 3.38 -11.71
N SER A 207 3.49 3.09 -12.14
CA SER A 207 2.42 4.07 -12.27
C SER A 207 1.31 3.75 -11.28
N VAL A 208 0.69 4.79 -10.75
CA VAL A 208 -0.39 4.67 -9.76
C VAL A 208 -1.60 5.49 -10.20
N VAL A 209 -2.77 4.90 -10.07
CA VAL A 209 -4.07 5.58 -10.23
C VAL A 209 -4.91 5.29 -9.00
N ALA A 210 -5.65 6.28 -8.51
CA ALA A 210 -6.62 6.09 -7.43
C ALA A 210 -7.98 6.64 -7.83
N GLY A 211 -9.06 6.00 -7.38
CA GLY A 211 -10.41 6.45 -7.68
C GLY A 211 -11.48 5.64 -6.96
N GLY A 212 -12.74 5.98 -7.19
CA GLY A 212 -13.86 5.36 -6.47
C GLY A 212 -14.06 5.93 -5.07
N GLY A 213 -15.15 5.53 -4.42
CA GLY A 213 -15.56 6.07 -3.13
C GLY A 213 -15.61 7.60 -3.14
N LYS A 214 -14.87 8.22 -2.21
CA LYS A 214 -14.81 9.68 -2.01
C LYS A 214 -13.71 10.37 -2.82
N LEU A 215 -12.95 9.65 -3.64
CA LEU A 215 -11.93 10.22 -4.52
C LEU A 215 -12.56 10.70 -5.83
N ALA A 216 -13.09 11.93 -5.81
CA ALA A 216 -13.69 12.55 -6.99
C ALA A 216 -12.65 12.78 -8.10
N GLU A 217 -13.05 12.59 -9.35
CA GLU A 217 -12.21 12.85 -10.52
C GLU A 217 -11.75 14.32 -10.56
N GLY A 218 -10.44 14.53 -10.78
CA GLY A 218 -9.82 15.85 -10.80
C GLY A 218 -9.65 16.54 -9.44
N SER A 219 -10.05 15.91 -8.32
CA SER A 219 -9.86 16.47 -6.97
C SER A 219 -8.39 16.52 -6.54
N LYS A 220 -8.08 17.41 -5.59
CA LYS A 220 -6.74 17.48 -4.99
C LYS A 220 -6.47 16.27 -4.10
N SER A 221 -7.50 15.73 -3.43
CA SER A 221 -7.41 14.50 -2.64
C SER A 221 -7.03 13.29 -3.51
N LYS A 222 -7.61 13.14 -4.72
CA LYS A 222 -7.21 12.10 -5.67
C LYS A 222 -5.73 12.21 -6.04
N SER A 223 -5.31 13.36 -6.55
CA SER A 223 -3.91 13.58 -6.97
C SER A 223 -2.93 13.35 -5.80
N ALA A 224 -3.27 13.81 -4.60
CA ALA A 224 -2.44 13.63 -3.41
C ALA A 224 -2.38 12.16 -2.97
N MET A 225 -3.48 11.41 -3.06
CA MET A 225 -3.49 9.98 -2.75
C MET A 225 -2.64 9.20 -3.75
N GLU A 226 -2.72 9.51 -5.05
CA GLU A 226 -1.86 8.92 -6.09
C GLU A 226 -0.37 9.18 -5.81
N GLU A 227 0.02 10.43 -5.49
CA GLU A 227 1.39 10.78 -5.08
C GLU A 227 1.84 9.94 -3.88
N MET A 228 1.01 9.87 -2.84
CA MET A 228 1.35 9.15 -1.60
C MET A 228 1.44 7.63 -1.78
N LEU A 229 0.62 7.04 -2.65
CA LEU A 229 0.68 5.62 -2.99
C LEU A 229 1.91 5.32 -3.86
N LEU A 230 2.22 6.17 -4.83
CA LEU A 230 3.43 6.05 -5.65
C LEU A 230 4.69 6.13 -4.78
N GLU A 231 4.77 7.11 -3.89
CA GLU A 231 5.87 7.24 -2.94
C GLU A 231 6.08 5.95 -2.13
N ARG A 232 5.00 5.28 -1.70
CA ARG A 232 5.10 4.02 -0.95
C ARG A 232 5.63 2.88 -1.79
N VAL A 233 5.25 2.79 -3.06
CA VAL A 233 5.79 1.80 -4.00
C VAL A 233 7.29 2.06 -4.20
N GLN A 234 7.66 3.32 -4.42
CA GLN A 234 9.04 3.72 -4.65
C GLN A 234 9.94 3.55 -3.41
N ASP A 235 9.38 3.61 -2.20
CA ASP A 235 10.12 3.33 -0.96
C ASP A 235 10.64 1.87 -0.90
N ALA A 236 10.17 0.95 -1.76
CA ALA A 236 10.70 -0.41 -1.90
C ALA A 236 12.06 -0.50 -2.62
N GLY A 237 12.57 0.62 -3.17
CA GLY A 237 13.89 0.71 -3.78
C GLY A 237 13.88 0.55 -5.30
N GLU A 238 15.02 0.15 -5.86
CA GLU A 238 15.24 0.05 -7.33
C GLU A 238 14.84 -1.31 -7.90
N LYS A 239 14.57 -2.30 -7.04
CA LYS A 239 14.21 -3.65 -7.46
C LYS A 239 13.36 -4.34 -6.42
N VAL A 240 12.26 -4.94 -6.88
CA VAL A 240 11.48 -5.91 -6.12
C VAL A 240 11.28 -7.15 -6.96
N CYS A 241 11.51 -8.32 -6.35
CA CYS A 241 11.24 -9.63 -6.94
C CYS A 241 10.09 -10.31 -6.21
N VAL A 242 9.21 -10.98 -6.97
CA VAL A 242 8.06 -11.71 -6.47
C VAL A 242 8.23 -13.18 -6.82
N GLY A 243 8.35 -13.99 -5.78
CA GLY A 243 8.36 -15.44 -5.83
C GLY A 243 6.99 -16.03 -5.56
N TYR A 244 6.81 -17.23 -6.08
CA TYR A 244 5.59 -18.01 -5.91
C TYR A 244 5.92 -19.39 -5.36
N ALA A 245 5.13 -19.84 -4.40
CA ALA A 245 5.23 -21.18 -3.84
C ALA A 245 3.87 -21.87 -3.86
N MET A 246 3.81 -23.12 -4.33
CA MET A 246 2.61 -23.94 -4.30
C MET A 246 2.74 -25.05 -3.26
N SER A 247 1.78 -25.12 -2.34
CA SER A 247 1.66 -26.21 -1.36
C SER A 247 0.19 -26.53 -1.14
N ASP A 248 -0.18 -27.81 -1.19
CA ASP A 248 -1.53 -28.31 -0.95
C ASP A 248 -2.62 -27.58 -1.76
N GLY A 249 -2.31 -27.25 -3.02
CA GLY A 249 -3.21 -26.51 -3.93
C GLY A 249 -3.39 -25.03 -3.61
N LYS A 250 -2.58 -24.48 -2.69
CA LYS A 250 -2.55 -23.06 -2.33
C LYS A 250 -1.31 -22.41 -2.90
N LEU A 251 -1.49 -21.23 -3.49
CA LEU A 251 -0.40 -20.40 -3.96
C LEU A 251 -0.03 -19.42 -2.85
N THR A 252 1.26 -19.21 -2.62
CA THR A 252 1.78 -18.19 -1.70
C THR A 252 2.70 -17.28 -2.48
N THR A 253 2.43 -15.98 -2.45
CA THR A 253 3.30 -14.94 -3.00
C THR A 253 4.27 -14.49 -1.93
N THR A 254 5.53 -14.28 -2.31
CA THR A 254 6.54 -13.72 -1.41
C THR A 254 7.34 -12.68 -2.18
N GLN A 255 7.50 -11.50 -1.60
CA GLN A 255 8.21 -10.39 -2.22
C GLN A 255 9.58 -10.22 -1.57
N PHE A 256 10.56 -9.82 -2.36
CA PHE A 256 11.95 -9.62 -1.94
C PHE A 256 12.47 -8.30 -2.49
N ASP A 257 13.36 -7.63 -1.74
CA ASP A 257 14.10 -6.48 -2.26
C ASP A 257 15.26 -6.92 -3.18
N GLY A 258 15.99 -5.95 -3.74
CA GLY A 258 17.18 -6.21 -4.56
C GLY A 258 18.34 -6.87 -3.82
N GLY A 259 18.34 -6.88 -2.48
CA GLY A 259 19.30 -7.59 -1.63
C GLY A 259 18.87 -9.03 -1.30
N GLY A 260 17.66 -9.46 -1.69
CA GLY A 260 17.11 -10.78 -1.41
C GLY A 260 16.47 -10.91 -0.02
N PHE A 261 16.21 -9.79 0.67
CA PHE A 261 15.48 -9.82 1.93
C PHE A 261 13.98 -9.89 1.68
N GLN A 262 13.26 -10.74 2.42
CA GLN A 262 11.82 -10.87 2.27
C GLN A 262 11.12 -9.58 2.71
N LEU A 263 10.34 -8.97 1.82
CA LEU A 263 9.51 -7.79 2.10
C LEU A 263 8.14 -8.17 2.66
N PHE A 264 7.59 -9.28 2.17
CA PHE A 264 6.22 -9.69 2.43
C PHE A 264 5.97 -11.12 2.00
N SER A 265 5.00 -11.76 2.62
CA SER A 265 4.48 -13.05 2.19
C SER A 265 2.98 -13.11 2.45
N ALA A 266 2.22 -13.59 1.47
CA ALA A 266 0.79 -13.83 1.63
C ALA A 266 0.33 -15.07 0.88
N MET A 267 -0.71 -15.67 1.43
CA MET A 267 -1.42 -16.77 0.81
C MET A 267 -2.45 -16.21 -0.19
N GLU A 268 -2.35 -16.66 -1.42
CA GLU A 268 -3.27 -16.39 -2.51
C GLU A 268 -4.26 -17.53 -2.66
N ILE A 269 -5.51 -17.20 -2.96
CA ILE A 269 -6.51 -18.19 -3.34
C ILE A 269 -6.68 -18.13 -4.87
N SER A 270 -6.39 -19.24 -5.55
CA SER A 270 -6.71 -19.40 -6.97
C SER A 270 -8.24 -19.57 -7.14
N PRO A 271 -8.90 -18.82 -8.02
CA PRO A 271 -10.37 -18.76 -8.06
C PRO A 271 -11.03 -19.90 -8.85
N GLN A 272 -10.43 -21.09 -8.98
CA GLN A 272 -11.19 -22.26 -9.47
C GLN A 272 -12.43 -22.55 -8.62
N THR A 273 -12.51 -21.98 -7.41
CA THR A 273 -13.65 -22.06 -6.49
C THR A 273 -14.32 -20.69 -6.22
N SER A 274 -14.83 -20.04 -7.28
CA SER A 274 -15.85 -18.99 -7.22
C SER A 274 -15.51 -17.71 -6.43
N ALA A 275 -15.27 -16.59 -7.12
CA ALA A 275 -15.47 -15.26 -6.54
C ALA A 275 -15.73 -14.20 -7.61
N SER A 276 -16.77 -13.41 -7.38
CA SER A 276 -17.07 -12.18 -8.11
C SER A 276 -15.93 -11.18 -7.88
N ALA A 277 -15.37 -10.62 -8.96
CA ALA A 277 -14.37 -9.56 -8.88
C ALA A 277 -14.92 -8.33 -8.13
N LEU A 278 -14.07 -7.69 -7.31
CA LEU A 278 -14.25 -6.38 -6.66
C LEU A 278 -15.57 -5.67 -7.03
N ARG A 279 -16.65 -5.96 -6.30
CA ARG A 279 -17.93 -5.24 -6.43
C ARG A 279 -18.42 -4.79 -5.06
N ARG A 280 -18.69 -3.49 -4.98
CA ARG A 280 -20.02 -2.99 -4.59
C ARG A 280 -20.45 -1.92 -5.58
N ASP A 281 -20.85 -2.37 -6.76
CA ASP A 281 -21.99 -1.79 -7.47
C ASP A 281 -23.25 -2.49 -6.95
#